data_AF-A0A7J5VBG3-F1
#
_entry.id   AF-A0A7J5VBG3-F1
#
_cell.length_a   1.000
_cell.length_b   1.000
_cell.length_c   1.000
_cell.angle_alpha   90.00
_cell.angle_beta   90.00
_cell.angle_gamma   90.00
#
_symmetry.space_group_name_H-M   'P 1'
#
loop_
_entity.id
_entity.type
_entity.pdbx_description
1 polymer ?
#
loop_
_entity_poly.entity_id
_entity_poly.type
_entity_poly.pdbx_seq_one_letter_code
_entity_poly.pdbx_strand_id
1 'polypeptide(L)'
;MHLQEILDRSTDPWGIKISLVEVKHIDLPEEMKRVMAKQAEAERERRAKVINAEGEFPAAQKLIEAAALMKTRPMSLQLRYLQTLNQIAGENNSTIVFPVPIDMFKSFMKKEEKL
;
A
#
# COMPACT_ATOMS: atom_id res chain seq x y z
N MET A 1 -8.80 -25.81 22.97
CA MET A 1 -9.11 -27.14 23.55
C MET A 1 -8.93 -27.18 25.06
N HIS A 2 -7.89 -26.56 25.63
CA HIS A 2 -7.61 -26.64 27.07
C HIS A 2 -8.77 -26.27 28.01
N LEU A 3 -9.52 -25.19 27.70
CA LEU A 3 -10.68 -24.78 28.52
C LEU A 3 -11.83 -25.80 28.51
N GLN A 4 -12.09 -26.44 27.37
CA GLN A 4 -13.15 -27.44 27.25
C GLN A 4 -12.81 -28.68 28.06
N GLU A 5 -11.56 -29.17 27.99
CA GLU A 5 -11.10 -30.35 28.74
C GLU A 5 -11.17 -30.14 30.26
N ILE A 6 -10.80 -28.95 30.75
CA ILE A 6 -10.86 -28.61 32.18
C ILE A 6 -12.30 -28.63 32.69
N LEU A 7 -13.21 -28.06 31.91
CA LEU A 7 -14.61 -27.97 32.29
C LEU A 7 -15.30 -29.34 32.20
N ASP A 8 -15.05 -30.10 31.13
CA ASP A 8 -15.63 -31.45 30.93
C ASP A 8 -15.28 -32.38 32.10
N ARG A 9 -13.99 -32.39 32.49
CA ARG A 9 -13.50 -33.15 33.66
C ARG A 9 -14.20 -32.75 34.98
N SER A 10 -14.55 -31.49 35.15
CA SER A 10 -15.24 -31.01 36.35
C SER A 10 -16.74 -31.35 36.35
N THR A 11 -17.35 -31.52 35.17
CA THR A 11 -18.78 -31.82 35.02
C THR A 11 -19.09 -33.31 34.81
N ASP A 12 -18.08 -34.15 34.57
CA ASP A 12 -18.22 -35.62 34.49
C ASP A 12 -18.99 -36.26 35.66
N PRO A 13 -18.77 -35.88 36.94
CA PRO A 13 -19.51 -36.45 38.07
C PRO A 13 -21.01 -36.13 38.06
N TRP A 14 -21.42 -35.10 37.31
CA TRP A 14 -22.82 -34.70 37.14
C TRP A 14 -23.46 -35.30 35.88
N GLY A 15 -22.68 -36.06 35.08
CA GLY A 15 -23.16 -36.69 33.84
C GLY A 15 -23.43 -35.70 32.71
N ILE A 16 -22.86 -34.49 32.77
CA ILE A 16 -23.08 -33.42 31.78
C ILE A 16 -21.86 -33.34 30.86
N LYS A 17 -22.06 -33.51 29.56
CA LYS A 17 -21.02 -33.40 28.53
C LYS A 17 -20.99 -32.03 27.90
N ILE A 18 -19.83 -31.37 27.89
CA ILE A 18 -19.68 -30.02 27.34
C ILE A 18 -19.33 -30.09 25.86
N SER A 19 -20.19 -29.51 25.01
CA SER A 19 -20.04 -29.57 23.54
C SER A 19 -19.16 -28.46 22.95
N LEU A 20 -19.26 -27.23 23.44
CA LEU A 20 -18.52 -26.07 22.93
C LEU A 20 -18.29 -25.04 24.05
N VAL A 21 -17.08 -24.47 24.08
CA VAL A 21 -16.73 -23.38 24.99
C VAL A 21 -16.21 -22.21 24.15
N GLU A 22 -16.84 -21.06 24.28
CA GLU A 22 -16.45 -19.81 23.62
C GLU A 22 -16.21 -18.71 24.64
N VAL A 23 -15.19 -17.90 24.42
CA VAL A 23 -14.95 -16.69 25.21
C VAL A 23 -15.85 -15.59 24.67
N LYS A 24 -16.81 -15.11 25.47
CA LYS A 24 -17.75 -14.07 25.04
C LYS A 24 -17.18 -12.67 25.10
N HIS A 25 -16.50 -12.32 26.19
CA HIS A 25 -15.96 -10.99 26.40
C HIS A 25 -14.76 -11.03 27.36
N ILE A 26 -13.79 -10.14 27.13
CA ILE A 26 -12.64 -9.93 28.02
C ILE A 26 -12.55 -8.44 28.29
N ASP A 27 -12.76 -8.06 29.54
CA ASP A 27 -12.57 -6.69 30.01
C ASP A 27 -11.10 -6.45 30.34
N LEU A 28 -10.43 -5.69 29.49
CA LEU A 28 -9.06 -5.23 29.75
C LEU A 28 -9.11 -3.86 30.45
N PRO A 29 -8.22 -3.59 31.44
CA PRO A 29 -8.06 -2.25 31.98
C PRO A 29 -7.69 -1.24 30.88
N GLU A 30 -8.20 -0.02 30.99
CA GLU A 30 -8.01 1.02 29.97
C GLU A 30 -6.54 1.37 29.75
N GLU A 31 -5.75 1.36 30.82
CA GLU A 31 -4.31 1.59 30.78
C GLU A 31 -3.59 0.53 29.93
N MET A 32 -3.94 -0.74 30.10
CA MET A 32 -3.35 -1.85 29.34
C MET A 32 -3.72 -1.76 27.86
N LYS A 33 -4.98 -1.45 27.52
CA LYS A 33 -5.43 -1.27 26.13
C LYS A 33 -4.60 -0.19 25.43
N ARG A 34 -4.39 0.95 26.10
CA ARG A 34 -3.61 2.07 25.56
C ARG A 34 -2.14 1.68 25.32
N VAL A 35 -1.51 1.00 26.27
CA VAL A 35 -0.11 0.56 26.13
C VAL A 35 0.04 -0.46 25.01
N MET A 36 -0.88 -1.44 24.94
CA MET A 36 -0.91 -2.45 23.87
C MET A 36 -1.14 -1.82 22.49
N ALA A 37 -2.07 -0.85 22.38
CA ALA A 37 -2.32 -0.13 21.14
C ALA A 37 -1.07 0.60 20.65
N LYS A 38 -0.39 1.34 21.55
CA LYS A 38 0.85 2.07 21.23
C LYS A 38 1.98 1.13 20.80
N GLN A 39 2.12 -0.02 21.47
CA GLN A 39 3.11 -1.03 21.10
C GLN A 39 2.79 -1.66 19.74
N ALA A 40 1.52 -2.01 19.49
CA ALA A 40 1.08 -2.59 18.24
C ALA A 40 1.29 -1.62 17.06
N GLU A 41 1.04 -0.33 17.27
CA GLU A 41 1.29 0.72 16.28
C GLU A 41 2.79 0.85 15.97
N ALA A 42 3.64 0.93 17.01
CA ALA A 42 5.09 1.00 16.83
C ALA A 42 5.66 -0.21 16.08
N GLU A 43 5.21 -1.42 16.42
CA GLU A 43 5.63 -2.64 15.74
C GLU A 43 5.11 -2.68 14.29
N ARG A 44 3.88 -2.20 14.05
CA ARG A 44 3.32 -2.10 12.70
C ARG A 44 4.12 -1.14 11.83
N GLU A 45 4.45 0.05 12.35
CA GLU A 45 5.26 1.03 11.61
C GLU A 45 6.65 0.49 11.32
N ARG A 46 7.30 -0.15 12.31
CA ARG A 46 8.60 -0.79 12.14
C ARG A 46 8.55 -1.83 11.02
N ARG A 47 7.57 -2.75 11.06
CA ARG A 47 7.39 -3.77 10.03
C ARG A 47 7.11 -3.16 8.66
N ALA A 48 6.27 -2.14 8.58
CA ALA A 48 5.98 -1.45 7.32
C ALA A 48 7.25 -0.86 6.70
N LYS A 49 8.15 -0.25 7.50
CA LYS A 49 9.43 0.26 7.01
C LYS A 49 10.34 -0.84 6.46
N VAL A 50 10.42 -1.98 7.15
CA VAL A 50 11.22 -3.13 6.69
C VAL A 50 10.68 -3.68 5.38
N ILE A 51 9.36 -3.92 5.30
CA ILE A 51 8.72 -4.45 4.09
C ILE A 51 8.90 -3.49 2.91
N ASN A 52 8.76 -2.18 3.14
CA ASN A 52 8.98 -1.20 2.09
C ASN A 52 10.43 -1.19 1.61
N ALA A 53 11.39 -1.24 2.52
CA ALA A 53 12.82 -1.30 2.17
C ALA A 53 13.17 -2.59 1.40
N GLU A 54 12.60 -3.73 1.79
CA GLU A 54 12.77 -5.01 1.09
C GLU A 54 12.14 -4.99 -0.31
N GLY A 55 10.99 -4.30 -0.46
CA GLY A 55 10.26 -4.19 -1.72
C GLY A 55 10.83 -3.14 -2.69
N GLU A 56 11.67 -2.21 -2.23
CA GLU A 56 12.13 -1.08 -3.03
C GLU A 56 13.03 -1.52 -4.21
N PHE A 57 13.98 -2.43 -3.97
CA PHE A 57 14.86 -2.93 -5.01
C PHE A 57 14.12 -3.67 -6.16
N PRO A 58 13.27 -4.68 -5.90
CA PRO A 58 12.53 -5.34 -6.97
C PRO A 58 11.55 -4.40 -7.68
N ALA A 59 10.97 -3.43 -6.98
CA ALA A 59 10.13 -2.40 -7.59
C ALA A 59 10.94 -1.51 -8.56
N ALA A 60 12.10 -1.01 -8.12
CA ALA A 60 12.98 -0.20 -8.96
C ALA A 60 13.47 -0.98 -10.20
N GLN A 61 13.85 -2.24 -10.02
CA GLN A 61 14.25 -3.12 -11.11
C GLN A 61 13.14 -3.29 -12.15
N LYS A 62 11.89 -3.51 -11.71
CA LYS A 62 10.73 -3.60 -12.60
C LYS A 62 10.44 -2.31 -13.34
N LEU A 63 10.64 -1.16 -12.70
CA LEU A 63 10.50 0.15 -13.35
C LEU A 63 11.55 0.34 -14.45
N ILE A 64 12.80 -0.05 -14.22
CA ILE A 64 13.87 0.01 -15.23
C ILE A 64 13.54 -0.90 -16.42
N GLU A 65 13.09 -2.13 -16.17
CA GLU A 65 12.64 -3.07 -17.20
C GLU A 65 11.50 -2.48 -18.04
N ALA A 66 10.50 -1.88 -17.38
CA ALA A 66 9.39 -1.23 -18.05
C ALA A 66 9.85 -0.05 -18.91
N ALA A 67 10.77 0.79 -18.41
CA ALA A 67 11.33 1.93 -19.16
C ALA A 67 12.13 1.46 -20.38
N ALA A 68 12.93 0.40 -20.24
CA ALA A 68 13.67 -0.20 -21.33
C ALA A 68 12.72 -0.72 -22.43
N LEU A 69 11.64 -1.39 -22.04
CA LEU A 69 10.60 -1.84 -22.97
C LEU A 69 9.91 -0.66 -23.66
N MET A 70 9.59 0.42 -22.92
CA MET A 70 9.00 1.62 -23.49
C MET A 70 9.91 2.30 -24.53
N LYS A 71 11.22 2.31 -24.29
CA LYS A 71 12.21 2.83 -25.26
C LYS A 71 12.16 2.10 -26.59
N THR A 72 11.89 0.79 -26.60
CA THR A 72 11.77 0.01 -27.85
C THR A 72 10.53 0.37 -28.68
N ARG A 73 9.49 0.93 -28.05
CA ARG A 73 8.21 1.26 -28.71
C ARG A 73 7.82 2.71 -28.41
N PRO A 74 8.18 3.69 -29.27
CA PRO A 74 7.93 5.11 -29.00
C PRO A 74 6.45 5.47 -28.74
N MET A 75 5.51 4.71 -29.33
CA MET A 75 4.07 4.88 -29.09
C MET A 75 3.64 4.61 -27.63
N SER A 76 4.38 3.78 -26.89
CA SER A 76 4.04 3.40 -25.52
C SER A 76 4.17 4.55 -24.53
N LEU A 77 5.15 5.44 -24.73
CA LEU A 77 5.34 6.62 -23.89
C LEU A 77 4.21 7.64 -24.11
N GLN A 78 3.77 7.79 -25.37
CA GLN A 78 2.61 8.62 -25.72
C GLN A 78 1.30 8.06 -25.11
N LEU A 79 1.09 6.75 -25.15
CA LEU A 79 -0.08 6.12 -24.50
C LEU A 79 -0.05 6.29 -22.98
N ARG A 80 1.12 6.13 -22.34
CA ARG A 80 1.29 6.40 -20.91
C ARG A 80 0.98 7.86 -20.59
N TYR A 81 1.44 8.78 -21.42
CA TYR A 81 1.16 10.21 -21.27
C TYR A 81 -0.35 10.52 -21.33
N LEU A 82 -1.07 9.96 -22.31
CA LEU A 82 -2.53 10.10 -22.41
C LEU A 82 -3.27 9.47 -21.22
N GLN A 83 -2.79 8.34 -20.70
CA GLN A 83 -3.35 7.74 -19.48
C GLN A 83 -3.15 8.63 -18.26
N THR A 84 -1.96 9.20 -18.08
CA THR A 84 -1.67 10.14 -16.99
C THR A 84 -2.57 11.38 -17.10
N LEU A 85 -2.80 11.90 -18.30
CA LEU A 85 -3.74 13.01 -18.52
C LEU A 85 -5.17 12.65 -18.13
N ASN A 86 -5.64 11.46 -18.51
CA ASN A 86 -6.98 11.01 -18.15
C ASN A 86 -7.14 10.81 -16.62
N GLN A 87 -6.09 10.32 -15.96
CA GLN A 87 -6.07 10.17 -14.50
C GLN A 87 -6.12 11.52 -13.79
N ILE A 88 -5.31 12.50 -14.24
CA ILE A 88 -5.31 13.86 -13.70
C ILE A 88 -6.65 14.56 -13.96
N ALA A 89 -7.27 14.35 -15.13
CA ALA A 89 -8.57 14.94 -15.45
C ALA A 89 -9.72 14.34 -14.62
N GLY A 90 -9.58 13.11 -14.12
CA GLY A 90 -10.57 12.45 -13.25
C GLY A 90 -10.53 12.92 -11.80
N GLU A 91 -9.36 13.34 -11.30
CA GLU A 91 -9.23 14.00 -10.00
C GLU A 91 -9.51 15.50 -10.19
N ASN A 92 -10.61 16.01 -9.64
CA ASN A 92 -11.10 17.40 -9.79
C ASN A 92 -10.10 18.50 -9.34
N ASN A 93 -8.95 18.67 -10.02
CA ASN A 93 -7.90 19.62 -9.66
C ASN A 93 -7.67 20.63 -10.80
N SER A 94 -8.13 21.86 -10.59
CA SER A 94 -8.24 22.95 -11.57
C SER A 94 -6.89 23.62 -11.94
N THR A 95 -5.76 23.10 -11.48
CA THR A 95 -4.43 23.68 -11.77
C THR A 95 -3.48 22.59 -12.25
N ILE A 96 -3.43 22.41 -13.56
CA ILE A 96 -2.54 21.46 -14.23
C ILE A 96 -1.23 22.20 -14.54
N VAL A 97 -0.20 21.98 -13.72
CA VAL A 97 1.16 22.45 -14.04
C VAL A 97 1.73 21.53 -15.12
N PHE A 98 1.89 22.07 -16.31
CA PHE A 98 2.27 21.34 -17.52
C PHE A 98 3.78 21.47 -17.77
N PRO A 99 4.60 20.43 -17.51
CA PRO A 99 5.97 20.43 -17.99
C PRO A 99 5.94 20.09 -19.49
N VAL A 100 5.94 21.12 -20.34
CA VAL A 100 6.08 20.93 -21.78
C VAL A 100 7.56 20.66 -22.10
N PRO A 101 7.90 19.59 -22.82
CA PRO A 101 9.28 19.29 -23.20
C PRO A 101 9.90 20.45 -23.99
N ILE A 102 11.11 20.87 -23.60
CA ILE A 102 11.87 21.95 -24.26
C ILE A 102 12.07 21.66 -25.76
N ASP A 103 12.10 20.38 -26.14
CA ASP A 103 12.20 19.94 -27.54
C ASP A 103 11.04 20.42 -28.42
N MET A 104 9.84 20.65 -27.85
CA MET A 104 8.71 21.23 -28.59
C MET A 104 8.93 22.71 -28.90
N PHE A 105 9.69 23.43 -28.06
CA PHE A 105 10.02 24.84 -28.27
C PHE A 105 11.23 25.06 -29.19
N LYS A 106 12.06 24.03 -29.44
CA LYS A 106 13.22 24.15 -30.36
C LYS A 106 12.84 24.60 -31.76
N SER A 107 11.64 24.23 -32.26
CA SER A 107 11.16 24.66 -33.57
C SER A 107 10.73 26.13 -33.62
N PHE A 108 10.40 26.72 -32.47
CA PHE A 108 10.03 28.13 -32.34
C PHE A 108 11.26 29.02 -32.13
N MET A 109 12.26 28.58 -31.34
CA MET A 109 13.48 29.35 -31.11
C MET A 109 14.41 29.39 -32.34
N LYS A 110 14.46 28.34 -33.17
CA LYS A 110 15.28 28.34 -34.40
C LYS A 110 14.88 29.40 -35.44
N LYS A 111 13.71 30.03 -35.29
CA LYS A 111 13.20 31.02 -36.24
C LYS A 111 13.71 32.44 -35.95
N GLU A 112 14.19 32.72 -34.74
CA GLU A 112 14.70 34.05 -34.34
C GLU A 112 16.18 34.27 -34.67
N GLU A 113 16.95 33.20 -34.91
CA GLU A 113 18.40 33.28 -35.24
C GLU A 113 18.69 33.63 -36.72
N LYS A 114 17.67 33.96 -37.52
CA LYS A 114 17.81 34.27 -38.96
C LYS A 114 17.22 35.63 -39.37
N LEU A 115 17.26 36.63 -38.49
CA LEU A 115 16.98 38.03 -38.81
C LEU A 115 18.19 38.90 -38.49
#